data_AF-A0A3A6PGF9-F1
#
_entry.id   AF-A0A3A6PGF9-F1
#
_cell.length_a   1.000
_cell.length_b   1.000
_cell.length_c   1.000
_cell.angle_alpha   90.00
_cell.angle_beta   90.00
_cell.angle_gamma   90.00
#
_symmetry.space_group_name_H-M   'P 1'
#
loop_
_entity.id
_entity.type
_entity.pdbx_description
1 polymer ?
#
loop_
_entity_poly.entity_id
_entity_poly.type
_entity_poly.pdbx_seq_one_letter_code
_entity_poly.pdbx_strand_id
1 'polypeptide(L)'
;MAVQKKKKKFLYKDYKIDKEILDDEKDFHLEQAYSLCVNELGLQQTKRDQIIAFYIAIISFVIPAIIDLSVATFIKGLSFLALFILGILLTWVVVRYRVYKEVYWITCRVIKQLNNFDKEAINKALVQHMFYRNLKKSMDSVLVTRQAGNEVKVKGWSSYWRNLYSSETILFHIPVLISSVVLWIGMYMLLIDFTLIRYIIPSALTLANLLYFTRHYYKQLAKIYNVVFDGNDDSFNAVFGKAWFLHFHLDFNENKKDSDSLQA
;
A
#
# COMPACT_ATOMS: atom_id res chain seq x y z
N MET A 1 -22.53 45.94 8.90
CA MET A 1 -21.41 44.98 8.95
C MET A 1 -21.95 43.59 8.63
N ALA A 2 -21.68 43.07 7.43
CA ALA A 2 -22.15 41.76 7.02
C ALA A 2 -21.35 40.67 7.75
N VAL A 3 -22.02 39.87 8.58
CA VAL A 3 -21.45 38.68 9.20
C VAL A 3 -21.23 37.66 8.08
N GLN A 4 -19.98 37.51 7.62
CA GLN A 4 -19.59 36.38 6.79
C GLN A 4 -19.84 35.09 7.59
N LYS A 5 -20.97 34.43 7.33
CA LYS A 5 -21.18 33.03 7.71
C LYS A 5 -20.01 32.24 7.13
N LYS A 6 -19.03 31.85 7.95
CA LYS A 6 -18.04 30.83 7.60
C LYS A 6 -18.83 29.63 7.08
N LYS A 7 -18.76 29.38 5.77
CA LYS A 7 -19.32 28.16 5.14
C LYS A 7 -18.86 26.99 6.00
N LYS A 8 -19.81 26.29 6.63
CA LYS A 8 -19.55 25.09 7.42
C LYS A 8 -18.84 24.12 6.47
N LYS A 9 -17.54 23.91 6.67
CA LYS A 9 -16.71 23.07 5.81
C LYS A 9 -17.34 21.68 5.81
N PHE A 10 -17.78 21.23 4.64
CA PHE A 10 -18.50 19.96 4.51
C PHE A 10 -17.54 18.82 4.91
N LEU A 11 -17.85 18.13 6.00
CA LEU A 11 -17.05 17.02 6.48
C LEU A 11 -17.58 15.74 5.85
N TYR A 12 -16.77 15.10 5.01
CA TYR A 12 -17.06 13.82 4.35
C TYR A 12 -17.57 12.73 5.33
N LYS A 13 -17.27 12.84 6.63
CA LYS A 13 -17.71 11.89 7.67
C LYS A 13 -19.20 11.97 8.00
N ASP A 14 -19.80 13.15 7.84
CA ASP A 14 -21.15 13.45 8.30
C ASP A 14 -22.17 13.45 7.16
N TYR A 15 -21.74 13.05 5.95
CA TYR A 15 -22.63 12.92 4.80
C TYR A 15 -23.68 11.84 5.08
N LYS A 16 -24.96 12.22 4.97
CA LYS A 16 -26.08 11.29 5.02
C LYS A 16 -26.45 10.90 3.60
N ILE A 17 -26.42 9.61 3.34
CA ILE A 17 -26.87 9.05 2.06
C ILE A 17 -28.39 9.18 2.03
N ASP A 18 -28.89 9.92 1.05
CA ASP A 18 -30.32 9.93 0.76
C ASP A 18 -30.71 8.58 0.16
N LYS A 19 -31.87 8.04 0.54
CA LYS A 19 -32.35 6.76 0.01
C LYS A 19 -33.07 6.93 -1.33
N GLU A 20 -33.46 8.16 -1.67
CA GLU A 20 -34.19 8.49 -2.89
C GLU A 20 -33.29 8.57 -4.14
N ILE A 21 -31.96 8.58 -3.96
CA ILE A 21 -30.96 8.63 -5.05
C ILE A 21 -30.42 7.25 -5.46
N LEU A 22 -31.12 6.19 -5.05
CA LEU A 22 -30.76 4.80 -5.35
C LEU A 22 -31.47 4.40 -6.64
N ASP A 23 -30.69 4.00 -7.64
CA ASP A 23 -31.20 3.56 -8.93
C ASP A 23 -31.21 2.03 -9.00
N ASP A 24 -32.28 1.46 -9.55
CA ASP A 24 -32.36 0.02 -9.89
C ASP A 24 -31.70 -0.26 -11.25
N GLU A 25 -31.50 0.75 -12.10
CA GLU A 25 -30.76 0.67 -13.37
C GLU A 25 -29.26 1.01 -13.18
N LYS A 26 -28.38 0.16 -13.71
CA LYS A 26 -26.92 0.26 -13.48
C LYS A 26 -26.26 1.21 -14.49
N ASP A 27 -25.45 2.16 -14.02
CA ASP A 27 -24.66 3.06 -14.88
C ASP A 27 -23.45 2.36 -15.54
N PHE A 28 -23.42 2.37 -16.88
CA PHE A 28 -22.40 1.77 -17.74
C PHE A 28 -21.01 2.44 -17.65
N HIS A 29 -20.93 3.72 -17.28
CA HIS A 29 -19.64 4.44 -17.21
C HIS A 29 -18.81 4.06 -15.98
N LEU A 30 -19.47 3.78 -14.86
CA LEU A 30 -18.80 3.31 -13.65
C LEU A 30 -18.29 1.87 -13.82
N GLU A 31 -18.91 1.08 -14.70
CA GLU A 31 -18.41 -0.25 -15.06
C GLU A 31 -17.05 -0.18 -15.78
N GLN A 32 -16.88 0.77 -16.71
CA GLN A 32 -15.58 1.02 -17.35
C GLN A 32 -14.52 1.48 -16.35
N ALA A 33 -14.89 2.38 -15.43
CA ALA A 33 -13.99 2.84 -14.37
C ALA A 33 -13.58 1.75 -13.40
N TYR A 34 -14.54 0.89 -13.05
CA TYR A 34 -14.29 -0.30 -12.24
C TYR A 34 -13.32 -1.23 -12.97
N SER A 35 -13.54 -1.49 -14.27
CA SER A 35 -12.65 -2.30 -15.10
C SER A 35 -11.23 -1.73 -15.14
N LEU A 36 -11.07 -0.42 -15.35
CA LEU A 36 -9.78 0.25 -15.31
C LEU A 36 -9.10 0.18 -13.93
N CYS A 37 -9.87 0.37 -12.84
CA CYS A 37 -9.37 0.21 -11.47
C CYS A 37 -8.86 -1.21 -11.21
N VAL A 38 -9.61 -2.22 -11.67
CA VAL A 38 -9.25 -3.63 -11.55
C VAL A 38 -8.00 -3.96 -12.38
N ASN A 39 -7.90 -3.43 -13.60
CA ASN A 39 -6.74 -3.62 -14.45
C ASN A 39 -5.47 -3.01 -13.83
N GLU A 40 -5.55 -1.81 -13.25
CA GLU A 40 -4.40 -1.19 -12.57
C GLU A 40 -4.03 -1.94 -11.28
N LEU A 41 -5.02 -2.45 -10.53
CA LEU A 41 -4.77 -3.33 -9.39
C LEU A 41 -4.00 -4.58 -9.83
N GLY A 42 -4.41 -5.20 -10.94
CA GLY A 42 -3.71 -6.31 -11.57
C GLY A 42 -2.28 -5.93 -11.97
N LEU A 43 -2.10 -4.78 -12.64
CA LEU A 43 -0.80 -4.28 -13.06
C LEU A 43 0.17 -4.09 -11.87
N GLN A 44 -0.31 -3.57 -10.74
CA GLN A 44 0.50 -3.41 -9.53
C GLN A 44 0.94 -4.76 -8.95
N GLN A 45 0.06 -5.76 -8.94
CA GLN A 45 0.40 -7.12 -8.51
C GLN A 45 1.41 -7.75 -9.46
N THR A 46 1.19 -7.65 -10.77
CA THR A 46 2.11 -8.18 -11.79
C THR A 46 3.49 -7.53 -11.67
N LYS A 47 3.59 -6.21 -11.52
CA LYS A 47 4.88 -5.51 -11.34
C LYS A 47 5.61 -5.96 -10.08
N ARG A 48 4.89 -6.12 -8.96
CA ARG A 48 5.46 -6.67 -7.72
C ARG A 48 6.04 -8.07 -7.94
N ASP A 49 5.27 -8.94 -8.58
CA ASP A 49 5.67 -10.34 -8.80
C ASP A 49 6.84 -10.44 -9.79
N GLN A 50 6.84 -9.60 -10.82
CA GLN A 50 7.97 -9.44 -11.75
C GLN A 50 9.24 -8.97 -11.04
N ILE A 51 9.16 -8.02 -10.09
CA ILE A 51 10.32 -7.59 -9.30
C ILE A 51 10.88 -8.74 -8.46
N ILE A 52 10.01 -9.52 -7.81
CA ILE A 52 10.42 -10.69 -7.02
C ILE A 52 11.09 -11.73 -7.93
N ALA A 53 10.45 -12.07 -9.06
CA ALA A 53 10.98 -13.03 -10.02
C ALA A 53 12.31 -12.57 -10.63
N PHE A 54 12.43 -11.29 -10.97
CA PHE A 54 13.65 -10.67 -11.46
C PHE A 54 14.79 -10.78 -10.46
N TYR A 55 14.52 -10.52 -9.18
CA TYR A 55 15.53 -10.66 -8.14
C TYR A 55 15.99 -12.11 -7.95
N ILE A 56 15.05 -13.06 -7.98
CA ILE A 56 15.35 -14.50 -7.95
C ILE A 56 16.25 -14.87 -9.13
N ALA A 57 15.90 -14.42 -10.34
CA ALA A 57 16.68 -14.70 -11.54
C ALA A 57 18.10 -14.13 -11.45
N ILE A 58 18.26 -12.87 -11.01
CA ILE A 58 19.58 -12.27 -10.78
C ILE A 58 20.39 -13.15 -9.85
N ILE A 59 19.83 -13.54 -8.71
CA ILE A 59 20.53 -14.38 -7.74
C ILE A 59 20.93 -15.72 -8.35
N SER A 60 20.03 -16.39 -9.07
CA SER A 60 20.31 -17.68 -9.69
C SER A 60 21.47 -17.65 -10.69
N PHE A 61 21.66 -16.55 -11.43
CA PHE A 61 22.78 -16.42 -12.37
C PHE A 61 24.04 -15.81 -11.76
N VAL A 62 23.89 -14.81 -10.90
CA VAL A 62 25.02 -14.03 -10.39
C VAL A 62 25.72 -14.74 -9.23
N ILE A 63 25.02 -15.52 -8.39
CA ILE A 63 25.68 -16.26 -7.30
C ILE A 63 26.74 -17.24 -7.85
N PRO A 64 26.43 -18.15 -8.79
CA PRO A 64 27.45 -19.05 -9.35
C PRO A 64 28.59 -18.28 -9.99
N ALA A 65 28.28 -17.23 -10.77
CA ALA A 65 29.29 -16.41 -11.42
C ALA A 65 30.27 -15.78 -10.42
N ILE A 66 29.78 -15.23 -9.30
CA ILE A 66 30.64 -14.66 -8.24
C ILE A 66 31.53 -15.74 -7.61
N ILE A 67 30.99 -16.94 -7.39
CA ILE A 67 31.73 -18.06 -6.81
C ILE A 67 32.88 -18.48 -7.73
N ASP A 68 32.66 -18.50 -9.05
CA ASP A 68 33.62 -18.95 -10.05
C ASP A 68 34.72 -17.91 -10.36
N LEU A 69 34.55 -16.64 -9.96
CA LEU A 69 35.58 -15.61 -10.17
C LEU A 69 36.91 -15.99 -9.51
N SER A 70 38.02 -15.86 -10.22
CA SER A 70 39.39 -16.07 -9.70
C SER A 70 39.91 -14.86 -8.92
N VAL A 71 39.08 -14.28 -8.05
CA VAL A 71 39.41 -13.12 -7.20
C VAL A 71 39.48 -13.51 -5.73
N ALA A 72 40.08 -12.66 -4.90
CA ALA A 72 40.15 -12.87 -3.46
C ALA A 72 38.77 -13.07 -2.83
N THR A 73 38.67 -13.96 -1.84
CA THR A 73 37.42 -14.28 -1.10
C THR A 73 36.73 -13.04 -0.54
N PHE A 74 37.52 -12.06 -0.09
CA PHE A 74 37.02 -10.78 0.37
C PHE A 74 36.21 -10.03 -0.71
N ILE A 75 36.69 -10.00 -1.95
CA ILE A 75 36.01 -9.35 -3.08
C ILE A 75 34.69 -10.06 -3.36
N LYS A 76 34.68 -11.40 -3.36
CA LYS A 76 33.44 -12.19 -3.51
C LYS A 76 32.43 -11.84 -2.42
N GLY A 77 32.88 -11.78 -1.16
CA GLY A 77 32.07 -11.39 -0.02
C GLY A 77 31.43 -10.00 -0.18
N LEU A 78 32.20 -9.02 -0.67
CA LEU A 78 31.68 -7.68 -1.00
C LEU A 78 30.66 -7.70 -2.14
N SER A 79 30.86 -8.53 -3.17
CA SER A 79 29.89 -8.69 -4.26
C SER A 79 28.54 -9.23 -3.77
N PHE A 80 28.55 -10.20 -2.85
CA PHE A 80 27.32 -10.66 -2.20
C PHE A 80 26.67 -9.58 -1.34
N LEU A 81 27.45 -8.75 -0.63
CA LEU A 81 26.89 -7.63 0.12
C LEU A 81 26.21 -6.60 -0.79
N ALA A 82 26.76 -6.34 -1.98
CA ALA A 82 26.13 -5.47 -2.97
C ALA A 82 24.80 -6.05 -3.49
N LEU A 83 24.75 -7.37 -3.77
CA LEU A 83 23.52 -8.06 -4.12
C LEU A 83 22.47 -8.02 -3.00
N PHE A 84 22.90 -8.16 -1.74
CA PHE A 84 22.02 -7.99 -0.58
C PHE A 84 21.40 -6.59 -0.55
N ILE A 85 22.19 -5.53 -0.74
CA ILE A 85 21.71 -4.14 -0.77
C ILE A 85 20.68 -3.96 -1.90
N LEU A 86 20.94 -4.52 -3.09
CA LEU A 86 19.96 -4.52 -4.19
C LEU A 86 18.64 -5.18 -3.75
N GLY A 87 18.71 -6.33 -3.09
CA GLY A 87 17.54 -7.01 -2.53
C GLY A 87 16.75 -6.18 -1.52
N ILE A 88 17.44 -5.45 -0.64
CA ILE A 88 16.81 -4.51 0.30
C ILE A 88 16.06 -3.41 -0.46
N LEU A 89 16.67 -2.82 -1.49
CA LEU A 89 16.05 -1.79 -2.32
C LEU A 89 14.81 -2.32 -3.04
N LEU A 90 14.86 -3.52 -3.60
CA LEU A 90 13.70 -4.15 -4.25
C LEU A 90 12.60 -4.47 -3.24
N THR A 91 12.95 -4.90 -2.03
CA THR A 91 12.00 -5.14 -0.94
C THR A 91 11.23 -3.86 -0.57
N TRP A 92 11.91 -2.70 -0.52
CA TRP A 92 11.25 -1.41 -0.33
C TRP A 92 10.20 -1.11 -1.38
N VAL A 93 10.51 -1.39 -2.64
CA VAL A 93 9.57 -1.22 -3.76
C VAL A 93 8.38 -2.17 -3.63
N VAL A 94 8.61 -3.44 -3.27
CA VAL A 94 7.55 -4.43 -3.01
C VAL A 94 6.61 -3.96 -1.89
N VAL A 95 7.14 -3.44 -0.79
CA VAL A 95 6.33 -2.91 0.30
C VAL A 95 5.50 -1.71 -0.16
N ARG A 96 6.07 -0.82 -0.98
CA ARG A 96 5.34 0.32 -1.56
C ARG A 96 4.16 -0.15 -2.42
N TYR A 97 4.35 -1.13 -3.30
CA TYR A 97 3.26 -1.68 -4.13
C TYR A 97 2.16 -2.31 -3.28
N ARG A 98 2.51 -3.04 -2.22
CA ARG A 98 1.52 -3.61 -1.30
C ARG A 98 0.66 -2.55 -0.61
N VAL A 99 1.29 -1.46 -0.17
CA VAL A 99 0.60 -0.33 0.46
C VAL A 99 -0.33 0.37 -0.54
N TYR A 100 0.08 0.54 -1.80
CA TYR A 100 -0.80 1.08 -2.85
C TYR A 100 -1.99 0.17 -3.14
N LYS A 101 -1.76 -1.14 -3.25
CA LYS A 101 -2.82 -2.12 -3.50
C LYS A 101 -4.00 -1.95 -2.54
N GLU A 102 -3.75 -1.69 -1.26
CA GLU A 102 -4.81 -1.44 -0.27
C GLU A 102 -5.70 -0.24 -0.66
N VAL A 103 -5.09 0.88 -1.06
CA VAL A 103 -5.82 2.09 -1.48
C VAL A 103 -6.65 1.81 -2.74
N TYR A 104 -6.10 1.08 -3.70
CA TYR A 104 -6.82 0.72 -4.93
C TYR A 104 -7.95 -0.26 -4.67
N TRP A 105 -7.76 -1.22 -3.78
CA TRP A 105 -8.82 -2.14 -3.41
C TRP A 105 -10.00 -1.44 -2.76
N ILE A 106 -9.74 -0.46 -1.87
CA ILE A 106 -10.76 0.43 -1.32
C ILE A 106 -11.42 1.25 -2.44
N THR A 107 -10.64 1.76 -3.38
CA THR A 107 -11.13 2.52 -4.54
C THR A 107 -12.12 1.69 -5.37
N CYS A 108 -11.77 0.46 -5.73
CA CYS A 108 -12.67 -0.38 -6.52
C CYS A 108 -13.95 -0.77 -5.74
N ARG A 109 -13.88 -0.89 -4.39
CA ARG A 109 -15.08 -1.05 -3.54
C ARG A 109 -15.98 0.18 -3.56
N VAL A 110 -15.39 1.37 -3.56
CA VAL A 110 -16.14 2.63 -3.68
C VAL A 110 -16.85 2.69 -5.02
N ILE A 111 -16.14 2.47 -6.13
CA ILE A 111 -16.74 2.48 -7.48
C ILE A 111 -17.90 1.49 -7.54
N LYS A 112 -17.69 0.24 -7.08
CA LYS A 112 -18.75 -0.77 -7.06
C LYS A 112 -20.00 -0.35 -6.26
N GLN A 113 -19.82 0.41 -5.17
CA GLN A 113 -20.95 0.93 -4.40
C GLN A 113 -21.59 2.15 -5.07
N LEU A 114 -20.81 2.97 -5.79
CA LEU A 114 -21.32 4.10 -6.57
C LEU A 114 -22.22 3.64 -7.72
N ASN A 115 -22.03 2.42 -8.26
CA ASN A 115 -22.90 1.83 -9.28
C ASN A 115 -24.37 1.66 -8.85
N ASN A 116 -24.68 1.80 -7.56
CA ASN A 116 -26.05 1.68 -7.03
C ASN A 116 -26.73 3.06 -6.88
N PHE A 117 -26.12 4.14 -7.36
CA PHE A 117 -26.63 5.49 -7.23
C PHE A 117 -26.92 6.10 -8.59
N ASP A 118 -27.92 6.97 -8.66
CA ASP A 118 -28.19 7.79 -9.83
C ASP A 118 -26.94 8.60 -10.21
N LYS A 119 -26.57 8.59 -11.49
CA LYS A 119 -25.39 9.29 -12.00
C LYS A 119 -25.36 10.77 -11.62
N GLU A 120 -26.51 11.42 -11.62
CA GLU A 120 -26.69 12.84 -11.29
C GLU A 120 -26.52 13.12 -9.80
N ALA A 121 -26.72 12.11 -8.94
CA ALA A 121 -26.51 12.21 -7.51
C ALA A 121 -25.03 12.03 -7.10
N ILE A 122 -24.18 11.48 -7.97
CA ILE A 122 -22.76 11.23 -7.69
C ILE A 122 -21.99 12.56 -7.67
N ASN A 123 -21.69 13.02 -6.46
CA ASN A 123 -20.92 14.23 -6.21
C ASN A 123 -19.68 13.95 -5.34
N LYS A 124 -18.77 14.93 -5.27
CA LYS A 124 -17.53 14.88 -4.49
C LYS A 124 -17.72 14.47 -3.04
N ALA A 125 -18.76 14.97 -2.38
CA ALA A 125 -19.03 14.65 -0.98
C ALA A 125 -19.43 13.17 -0.82
N LEU A 126 -20.27 12.64 -1.71
CA LEU A 126 -20.65 11.22 -1.72
C LEU A 126 -19.42 10.33 -1.94
N VAL A 127 -18.59 10.62 -2.96
CA VAL A 127 -17.40 9.81 -3.27
C VAL A 127 -16.42 9.80 -2.10
N GLN A 128 -16.12 10.97 -1.52
CA GLN A 128 -15.22 11.08 -0.37
C GLN A 128 -15.78 10.39 0.87
N HIS A 129 -17.10 10.50 1.12
CA HIS A 129 -17.78 9.79 2.20
C HIS A 129 -17.67 8.27 2.03
N MET A 130 -17.96 7.77 0.82
CA MET A 130 -17.90 6.35 0.52
C MET A 130 -16.48 5.80 0.65
N PHE A 131 -15.48 6.57 0.23
CA PHE A 131 -14.07 6.23 0.43
C PHE A 131 -13.72 6.12 1.93
N TYR A 132 -14.05 7.12 2.72
CA TYR A 132 -13.87 7.10 4.18
C TYR A 132 -14.59 5.92 4.85
N ARG A 133 -15.83 5.65 4.44
CA ARG A 133 -16.65 4.56 4.98
C ARG A 133 -16.03 3.19 4.67
N ASN A 134 -15.52 2.99 3.46
CA ASN A 134 -14.86 1.74 3.08
C ASN A 134 -13.49 1.57 3.76
N LEU A 135 -12.73 2.65 3.96
CA LEU A 135 -11.54 2.66 4.81
C LEU A 135 -11.87 2.18 6.23
N LYS A 136 -12.87 2.80 6.87
CA LYS A 136 -13.30 2.45 8.23
C LYS A 136 -13.76 0.99 8.35
N LYS A 137 -14.54 0.50 7.37
CA LYS A 137 -14.98 -0.91 7.33
C LYS A 137 -13.83 -1.91 7.16
N SER A 138 -12.82 -1.56 6.39
CA SER A 138 -11.68 -2.46 6.10
C SER A 138 -10.63 -2.46 7.22
N MET A 139 -10.64 -1.44 8.07
CA MET A 139 -9.68 -1.26 9.15
C MET A 139 -9.57 -2.48 10.06
N ASP A 140 -10.69 -3.05 10.50
CA ASP A 140 -10.69 -4.14 11.50
C ASP A 140 -10.12 -5.45 10.95
N SER A 141 -10.26 -5.70 9.64
CA SER A 141 -9.64 -6.86 9.00
C SER A 141 -8.13 -6.71 8.83
N VAL A 142 -7.64 -5.46 8.75
CA VAL A 142 -6.25 -5.17 8.38
C VAL A 142 -5.39 -4.81 9.59
N LEU A 143 -5.94 -4.09 10.56
CA LEU A 143 -5.24 -3.56 11.72
C LEU A 143 -5.87 -4.02 13.03
N VAL A 144 -5.02 -4.32 14.01
CA VAL A 144 -5.40 -4.44 15.41
C VAL A 144 -5.17 -3.08 16.06
N THR A 145 -6.23 -2.48 16.58
CA THR A 145 -6.17 -1.19 17.27
C THR A 145 -6.27 -1.38 18.79
N ARG A 146 -5.73 -0.43 19.54
CA ARG A 146 -5.94 -0.30 20.98
C ARG A 146 -6.27 1.15 21.28
N GLN A 147 -7.32 1.38 22.05
CA GLN A 147 -7.51 2.67 22.70
C GLN A 147 -6.46 2.83 23.81
N ALA A 148 -5.70 3.91 23.74
CA ALA A 148 -4.77 4.32 24.78
C ALA A 148 -5.11 5.78 25.14
N GLY A 149 -6.04 5.95 26.08
CA GLY A 149 -6.64 7.25 26.37
C GLY A 149 -7.50 7.75 25.20
N ASN A 150 -7.31 9.02 24.82
CA ASN A 150 -8.03 9.64 23.69
C ASN A 150 -7.43 9.31 22.31
N GLU A 151 -6.33 8.56 22.25
CA GLU A 151 -5.68 8.17 20.99
C GLU A 151 -5.90 6.70 20.67
N VAL A 152 -6.24 6.42 19.42
CA VAL A 152 -6.24 5.05 18.89
C VAL A 152 -4.87 4.74 18.32
N LYS A 153 -4.20 3.73 18.88
CA LYS A 153 -2.88 3.28 18.43
C LYS A 153 -2.97 1.93 17.73
N VAL A 154 -2.26 1.81 16.62
CA VAL A 154 -2.13 0.55 15.88
C VAL A 154 -1.14 -0.37 16.60
N LYS A 155 -1.59 -1.56 16.97
CA LYS A 155 -0.73 -2.64 17.48
C LYS A 155 -0.08 -3.36 16.31
N GLY A 156 1.08 -2.87 15.86
CA GLY A 156 1.80 -3.41 14.70
C GLY A 156 2.04 -4.92 14.79
N TRP A 157 2.53 -5.43 15.93
CA TRP A 157 2.79 -6.85 16.13
C TRP A 157 1.53 -7.72 16.12
N SER A 158 0.46 -7.29 16.80
CA SER A 158 -0.81 -8.03 16.76
C SER A 158 -1.43 -8.03 15.36
N SER A 159 -1.29 -6.92 14.63
CA SER A 159 -1.70 -6.81 13.22
C SER A 159 -0.88 -7.73 12.33
N TYR A 160 0.42 -7.86 12.60
CA TYR A 160 1.32 -8.81 11.94
C TYR A 160 0.87 -10.25 12.14
N TRP A 161 0.69 -10.68 13.39
CA TRP A 161 0.29 -12.04 13.71
C TRP A 161 -1.05 -12.43 13.07
N ARG A 162 -2.02 -11.50 13.06
CA ARG A 162 -3.31 -11.71 12.40
C ARG A 162 -3.15 -11.98 10.90
N ASN A 163 -2.23 -11.28 10.26
CA ASN A 163 -2.05 -11.33 8.81
C ASN A 163 -0.89 -12.23 8.37
N LEU A 164 -0.29 -13.00 9.30
CA LEU A 164 0.95 -13.76 9.07
C LEU A 164 0.84 -14.70 7.86
N TYR A 165 -0.28 -15.41 7.78
CA TYR A 165 -0.54 -16.42 6.76
C TYR A 165 -1.29 -15.90 5.53
N SER A 166 -1.49 -14.57 5.41
CA SER A 166 -2.03 -14.02 4.17
C SER A 166 -1.00 -14.17 3.05
N SER A 167 -1.46 -14.52 1.84
CA SER A 167 -0.59 -14.63 0.65
C SER A 167 0.24 -13.36 0.43
N GLU A 168 -0.37 -12.20 0.67
CA GLU A 168 0.28 -10.89 0.58
C GLU A 168 1.40 -10.69 1.60
N THR A 169 1.24 -11.24 2.81
CA THR A 169 2.30 -11.25 3.81
C THR A 169 3.43 -12.17 3.38
N ILE A 170 3.13 -13.37 2.88
CA ILE A 170 4.16 -14.31 2.44
C ILE A 170 4.99 -13.72 1.29
N LEU A 171 4.34 -13.09 0.31
CA LEU A 171 5.00 -12.51 -0.87
C LEU A 171 5.99 -11.39 -0.54
N PHE A 172 5.79 -10.61 0.53
CA PHE A 172 6.81 -9.65 0.95
C PHE A 172 7.95 -10.30 1.74
N HIS A 173 7.71 -11.41 2.43
CA HIS A 173 8.76 -12.11 3.17
C HIS A 173 9.77 -12.77 2.24
N ILE A 174 9.32 -13.25 1.07
CA ILE A 174 10.19 -13.89 0.07
C ILE A 174 11.43 -13.04 -0.26
N PRO A 175 11.31 -11.78 -0.72
CA PRO A 175 12.49 -10.97 -1.05
C PRO A 175 13.35 -10.66 0.18
N VAL A 176 12.78 -10.51 1.37
CA VAL A 176 13.54 -10.33 2.63
C VAL A 176 14.38 -11.56 2.93
N LEU A 177 13.79 -12.75 2.87
CA LEU A 177 14.44 -14.02 3.19
C LEU A 177 15.52 -14.34 2.16
N ILE A 178 15.21 -14.20 0.87
CA ILE A 178 16.17 -14.43 -0.22
C ILE A 178 17.36 -13.47 -0.12
N SER A 179 17.12 -12.18 0.13
CA SER A 179 18.21 -11.23 0.39
C SER A 179 19.03 -11.62 1.61
N SER A 180 18.37 -12.12 2.66
CA SER A 180 19.09 -12.57 3.87
C SER A 180 19.99 -13.77 3.58
N VAL A 181 19.58 -14.72 2.72
CA VAL A 181 20.48 -15.81 2.29
C VAL A 181 21.73 -15.27 1.60
N VAL A 182 21.58 -14.29 0.72
CA VAL A 182 22.71 -13.61 0.04
C VAL A 182 23.63 -12.94 1.07
N LEU A 183 23.06 -12.26 2.08
CA LEU A 183 23.81 -11.69 3.19
C LEU A 183 24.61 -12.75 3.95
N TRP A 184 23.99 -13.90 4.24
CA TRP A 184 24.67 -15.01 4.92
C TRP A 184 25.90 -15.48 4.15
N ILE A 185 25.78 -15.67 2.83
CA ILE A 185 26.90 -16.08 1.97
C ILE A 185 28.01 -15.01 2.02
N GLY A 186 27.64 -13.74 1.85
CA GLY A 186 28.61 -12.62 1.88
C GLY A 186 29.34 -12.50 3.22
N MET A 187 28.61 -12.51 4.33
CA MET A 187 29.18 -12.41 5.67
C MET A 187 30.05 -13.63 6.02
N TYR A 188 29.66 -14.83 5.57
CA TYR A 188 30.46 -16.04 5.76
C TYR A 188 31.83 -15.92 5.08
N MET A 189 31.87 -15.36 3.87
CA MET A 189 33.13 -15.12 3.15
C MET A 189 33.98 -14.01 3.77
N LEU A 190 33.35 -12.92 4.24
CA LEU A 190 34.05 -11.78 4.83
C LEU A 190 34.62 -12.07 6.22
N LEU A 191 33.98 -12.95 6.99
CA LEU A 191 34.32 -13.26 8.37
C LEU A 191 34.92 -14.66 8.52
N ILE A 192 35.57 -15.17 7.48
CA ILE A 192 36.05 -16.56 7.42
C ILE A 192 36.94 -16.94 8.62
N ASP A 193 37.75 -15.98 9.08
CA ASP A 193 38.69 -16.12 10.20
C ASP A 193 38.01 -16.09 11.59
N PHE A 194 36.73 -15.68 11.67
CA PHE A 194 36.00 -15.53 12.92
C PHE A 194 34.87 -16.55 13.06
N THR A 195 35.20 -17.71 13.65
CA THR A 195 34.35 -18.91 13.70
C THR A 195 32.94 -18.70 14.26
N LEU A 196 32.77 -18.08 15.43
CA LEU A 196 31.45 -17.82 16.02
C LEU A 196 30.77 -16.59 15.41
N ILE A 197 31.56 -15.55 15.14
CA ILE A 197 31.06 -14.24 14.69
C ILE A 197 30.41 -14.36 13.30
N ARG A 198 30.94 -15.20 12.41
CA ARG A 198 30.39 -15.45 11.06
C ARG A 198 28.99 -16.04 11.05
N TYR A 199 28.51 -16.59 12.17
CA TYR A 199 27.12 -17.08 12.30
C TYR A 199 26.23 -16.08 13.04
N ILE A 200 26.75 -15.46 14.10
CA ILE A 200 26.00 -14.53 14.95
C ILE A 200 25.60 -13.27 14.17
N ILE A 201 26.56 -12.65 13.47
CA ILE A 201 26.30 -11.39 12.75
C ILE A 201 25.22 -11.54 11.67
N PRO A 202 25.32 -12.48 10.70
CA PRO A 202 24.28 -12.59 9.68
C PRO A 202 22.93 -13.04 10.26
N SER A 203 22.91 -13.84 11.33
CA SER A 203 21.66 -14.17 12.04
C SER A 203 20.99 -12.92 12.62
N ALA A 204 21.76 -12.10 13.36
CA ALA A 204 21.26 -10.88 13.97
C ALA A 204 20.78 -9.88 12.91
N LEU A 205 21.53 -9.71 11.81
CA LEU A 205 21.15 -8.85 10.71
C LEU A 205 19.91 -9.35 9.96
N THR A 206 19.78 -10.67 9.75
CA THR A 206 18.59 -11.29 9.14
C THR A 206 17.35 -11.00 9.98
N LEU A 207 17.45 -11.21 11.30
CA LEU A 207 16.35 -10.91 12.23
C LEU A 207 16.03 -9.41 12.21
N ALA A 208 17.05 -8.54 12.32
CA ALA A 208 16.85 -7.09 12.25
C ALA A 208 16.16 -6.67 10.95
N ASN A 209 16.53 -7.25 9.81
CA ASN A 209 15.95 -6.98 8.50
C ASN A 209 14.46 -7.37 8.45
N LEU A 210 14.13 -8.56 8.95
CA LEU A 210 12.75 -9.05 9.04
C LEU A 210 11.89 -8.14 9.93
N LEU A 211 12.39 -7.81 11.12
CA LEU A 211 11.70 -6.91 12.06
C LEU A 211 11.52 -5.51 11.45
N TYR A 212 12.55 -5.02 10.76
CA TYR A 212 12.55 -3.71 10.11
C TYR A 212 11.46 -3.62 9.03
N PHE A 213 11.44 -4.52 8.05
CA PHE A 213 10.46 -4.47 6.97
C PHE A 213 9.04 -4.74 7.44
N THR A 214 8.87 -5.64 8.41
CA THR A 214 7.58 -5.86 9.06
C THR A 214 7.09 -4.56 9.70
N ARG A 215 7.91 -3.92 10.54
CA ARG A 215 7.57 -2.65 11.18
C ARG A 215 7.32 -1.56 10.15
N HIS A 216 8.14 -1.48 9.11
CA HIS A 216 8.01 -0.49 8.04
C HIS A 216 6.65 -0.62 7.34
N TYR A 217 6.29 -1.83 6.92
CA TYR A 217 5.01 -2.12 6.28
C TYR A 217 3.82 -1.69 7.15
N TYR A 218 3.74 -2.14 8.40
CA TYR A 218 2.63 -1.77 9.29
C TYR A 218 2.62 -0.28 9.63
N LYS A 219 3.78 0.39 9.68
CA LYS A 219 3.85 1.85 9.84
C LYS A 219 3.25 2.57 8.64
N GLN A 220 3.53 2.12 7.41
CA GLN A 220 2.92 2.71 6.21
C GLN A 220 1.42 2.42 6.11
N LEU A 221 1.01 1.20 6.49
CA LEU A 221 -0.39 0.82 6.53
C LEU A 221 -1.17 1.65 7.56
N ALA A 222 -0.61 1.85 8.76
CA ALA A 222 -1.19 2.72 9.78
C ALA A 222 -1.39 4.16 9.27
N LYS A 223 -0.46 4.70 8.47
CA LYS A 223 -0.64 6.03 7.85
C LYS A 223 -1.85 6.11 6.92
N ILE A 224 -2.22 5.02 6.24
CA ILE A 224 -3.44 4.99 5.40
C ILE A 224 -4.69 5.10 6.29
N TYR A 225 -4.73 4.35 7.39
CA TYR A 225 -5.89 4.33 8.28
C TYR A 225 -5.90 5.42 9.34
N ASN A 226 -4.85 6.22 9.47
CA ASN A 226 -4.79 7.36 10.42
C ASN A 226 -5.99 8.30 10.26
N VAL A 227 -6.48 8.47 9.03
CA VAL A 227 -7.70 9.19 8.68
C VAL A 227 -8.91 8.79 9.53
N VAL A 228 -9.04 7.52 9.90
CA VAL A 228 -10.14 6.98 10.70
C VAL A 228 -10.02 7.39 12.18
N PHE A 229 -8.80 7.67 12.64
CA PHE A 229 -8.49 7.97 14.04
C PHE A 229 -8.35 9.48 14.31
N ASP A 230 -7.61 10.19 13.46
CA ASP A 230 -7.33 11.63 13.64
C ASP A 230 -8.48 12.50 13.14
N GLY A 231 -9.24 11.99 12.18
CA GLY A 231 -10.28 12.74 11.52
C GLY A 231 -9.81 14.02 10.83
N ASN A 232 -8.52 14.14 10.50
CA ASN A 232 -7.97 15.33 9.88
C ASN A 232 -8.17 15.31 8.36
N ASP A 233 -8.55 16.46 7.78
CA ASP A 233 -8.68 16.64 6.33
C ASP A 233 -7.34 16.46 5.61
N ASP A 234 -6.22 16.85 6.23
CA ASP A 234 -4.90 16.72 5.60
C ASP A 234 -4.50 15.25 5.44
N SER A 235 -4.72 14.45 6.49
CA SER A 235 -4.54 13.00 6.45
C SER A 235 -5.45 12.38 5.40
N PHE A 236 -6.71 12.82 5.32
CA PHE A 236 -7.65 12.33 4.32
C PHE A 236 -7.18 12.65 2.90
N ASN A 237 -6.80 13.89 2.63
CA ASN A 237 -6.34 14.33 1.32
C ASN A 237 -5.05 13.61 0.89
N ALA A 238 -4.12 13.34 1.83
CA ALA A 238 -2.91 12.59 1.54
C ALA A 238 -3.17 11.12 1.15
N VAL A 239 -4.24 10.51 1.70
CA VAL A 239 -4.65 9.14 1.36
C VAL A 239 -5.51 9.11 0.11
N PHE A 240 -6.51 10.00 0.03
CA PHE A 240 -7.41 10.14 -1.10
C PHE A 240 -6.67 10.58 -2.38
N GLY A 241 -5.63 11.41 -2.28
CA GLY A 241 -4.78 11.79 -3.41
C GLY A 241 -4.05 10.60 -4.06
N LYS A 242 -3.92 9.47 -3.36
CA LYS A 242 -3.38 8.23 -3.95
C LYS A 242 -4.45 7.43 -4.71
N ALA A 243 -5.73 7.70 -4.48
CA ALA A 243 -6.87 7.08 -5.14
C ALA A 243 -7.27 7.83 -6.43
N TRP A 244 -6.29 8.11 -7.30
CA TRP A 244 -6.43 9.00 -8.46
C TRP A 244 -7.62 8.64 -9.37
N PHE A 245 -7.98 7.36 -9.51
CA PHE A 245 -9.17 6.92 -10.26
C PHE A 245 -10.49 7.55 -9.79
N LEU A 246 -10.62 7.84 -8.49
CA LEU A 246 -11.79 8.51 -7.95
C LEU A 246 -11.83 10.00 -8.31
N HIS A 247 -10.69 10.63 -8.61
CA HIS A 247 -10.63 12.04 -8.97
C HIS A 247 -11.09 12.26 -10.41
N PHE A 248 -10.71 11.39 -11.34
CA PHE A 248 -11.18 11.47 -12.73
C PHE A 248 -12.71 11.51 -12.83
N HIS A 249 -13.41 10.75 -11.97
CA HIS A 249 -14.88 10.74 -11.95
C HIS A 249 -15.51 12.04 -11.44
N LEU A 250 -14.80 12.75 -10.57
CA LEU A 250 -15.25 14.03 -10.04
C LEU A 250 -15.08 15.13 -11.07
N ASP A 251 -13.98 15.10 -11.83
CA ASP A 251 -13.68 16.09 -12.87
C ASP A 251 -14.64 15.98 -14.07
N PHE A 252 -15.13 14.78 -14.40
CA PHE A 252 -16.14 14.60 -15.47
C PHE A 252 -17.51 15.22 -15.12
N ASN A 253 -17.93 15.16 -13.85
CA ASN A 253 -19.21 15.74 -13.42
C ASN A 253 -19.14 17.26 -13.15
N GLU A 254 -17.97 17.80 -12.76
CA GLU A 254 -17.77 19.26 -12.68
C GLU A 254 -17.79 19.91 -14.07
N ASN A 255 -17.12 19.33 -15.07
CA ASN A 255 -17.13 19.83 -16.45
C ASN A 255 -18.52 19.76 -17.14
N LYS A 256 -19.40 18.85 -16.69
CA LYS A 256 -20.76 18.74 -17.24
C LYS A 256 -21.67 19.85 -16.70
N LYS A 257 -21.55 20.21 -15.41
CA LYS A 257 -22.26 21.37 -14.84
C LYS A 257 -21.87 22.71 -15.47
N ASP A 258 -20.61 22.86 -15.84
CA ASP A 258 -20.14 24.08 -16.50
C ASP A 258 -20.62 24.18 -17.96
N SER A 259 -20.83 23.05 -18.64
CA SER A 259 -21.38 23.06 -20.01
C SER A 259 -22.91 23.25 -20.05
N ASP A 260 -23.65 22.66 -19.12
CA ASP A 260 -25.11 22.85 -19.02
C ASP A 260 -25.49 24.27 -18.55
N SER A 261 -24.63 24.93 -17.75
CA SER A 261 -24.82 26.33 -17.35
C SER A 261 -24.41 27.37 -18.41
N LEU A 262 -23.71 26.94 -19.46
CA LEU A 262 -23.40 27.75 -20.65
C LEU A 262 -24.44 27.58 -21.76
N GLN A 263 -25.36 26.61 -21.64
CA GLN A 263 -26.44 26.35 -22.59
C GLN A 263 -27.82 26.81 -22.09
N ALA A 264 -27.91 27.41 -20.90
CA ALA A 264 -29.09 28.07 -20.35
C ALA A 264 -29.00 29.59 -20.48
#